data_AF-A0A918BZD6-F1
#
_entry.id   AF-A0A918BZD6-F1
#
_cell.length_a   1.000
_cell.length_b   1.000
_cell.length_c   1.000
_cell.angle_alpha   90.00
_cell.angle_beta   90.00
_cell.angle_gamma   90.00
#
_symmetry.space_group_name_H-M   'P 1'
#
loop_
_entity.id
_entity.type
_entity.pdbx_description
1 polymer ?
#
loop_
_entity_poly.entity_id
_entity_poly.type
_entity_poly.pdbx_seq_one_letter_code
_entity_poly.pdbx_strand_id
1 'polypeptide(L)'
;MNRSPGSARSTPQRPTQPLNGRPAGYQQLESYSSLKKFWNYLDAAERAGRRVTLVRGDTLAICRRRLSGYRIPNAGGLIDEARLLAQLEDSLTPHPALIALLSGDGGPLKTLLSEGYELNLEFVVGFTVARDLIVRPELRYRPSEFVPPTDPLPDDLILVPRRFGRDELRLLLERACGLA
;
A
#
# COMPACT_ATOMS: atom_id res chain seq x y z
N MET A 1 -16.47 29.28 -37.04
CA MET A 1 -15.82 27.95 -37.00
C MET A 1 -14.62 28.03 -36.03
N ASN A 2 -14.84 27.72 -34.75
CA ASN A 2 -13.77 27.73 -33.74
C ASN A 2 -13.15 26.34 -33.64
N ARG A 3 -11.87 26.20 -33.99
CA ARG A 3 -11.08 25.00 -33.72
C ARG A 3 -10.58 25.05 -32.28
N SER A 4 -11.09 24.18 -31.43
CA SER A 4 -10.51 23.92 -30.11
C SER A 4 -9.07 23.40 -30.26
N PRO A 5 -8.09 23.92 -29.51
CA PRO A 5 -6.74 23.38 -29.54
C PRO A 5 -6.75 22.01 -28.87
N GLY A 6 -6.22 21.00 -29.59
CA GLY A 6 -6.03 19.66 -29.07
C GLY A 6 -5.16 19.72 -27.82
N SER A 7 -5.67 19.16 -26.72
CA SER A 7 -4.92 18.95 -25.49
C SER A 7 -3.75 18.01 -25.79
N ALA A 8 -2.55 18.58 -25.96
CA ALA A 8 -1.32 17.83 -26.02
C ALA A 8 -1.16 17.13 -24.66
N ARG A 9 -1.27 15.80 -24.64
CA ARG A 9 -0.86 15.01 -23.47
C ARG A 9 0.63 15.28 -23.26
N SER A 10 0.98 16.12 -22.30
CA SER A 10 2.38 16.29 -21.88
C SER A 10 2.89 14.90 -21.51
N THR A 11 3.89 14.40 -22.24
CA THR A 11 4.55 13.14 -21.87
C THR A 11 5.11 13.36 -20.46
N PRO A 12 4.70 12.58 -19.45
CA PRO A 12 5.20 12.80 -18.10
C PRO A 12 6.72 12.62 -18.13
N GLN A 13 7.45 13.68 -17.83
CA GLN A 13 8.90 13.67 -17.84
C GLN A 13 9.37 12.62 -16.83
N ARG A 14 10.08 11.59 -17.32
CA ARG A 14 10.61 10.52 -16.47
C ARG A 14 11.59 11.13 -15.46
N PRO A 15 11.47 10.82 -14.16
CA PRO A 15 12.42 11.31 -13.16
C PRO A 15 13.81 10.70 -13.40
N THR A 16 14.83 11.52 -13.25
CA THR A 16 16.23 11.18 -13.53
C THR A 16 17.17 11.41 -12.35
N GLN A 17 16.73 12.09 -11.29
CA GLN A 17 17.56 12.42 -10.14
C GLN A 17 17.33 11.41 -9.01
N PRO A 18 18.28 10.50 -8.72
CA PRO A 18 18.16 9.55 -7.63
C PRO A 18 18.14 10.24 -6.26
N LEU A 19 17.61 9.55 -5.26
CA LEU A 19 17.67 9.98 -3.86
C LEU A 19 19.10 9.86 -3.33
N ASN A 20 19.54 10.82 -2.52
CA ASN A 20 20.89 10.82 -1.90
C ASN A 20 21.13 9.59 -1.01
N GLY A 21 20.09 8.94 -0.51
CA GLY A 21 20.17 7.73 0.29
C GLY A 21 18.79 7.14 0.57
N ARG A 22 18.75 6.02 1.29
CA ARG A 22 17.52 5.37 1.71
C ARG A 22 16.91 6.12 2.91
N PRO A 23 15.72 6.72 2.79
CA PRO A 23 15.08 7.39 3.92
C PRO A 23 14.60 6.38 4.98
N ALA A 24 14.33 6.87 6.20
CA ALA A 24 13.77 6.05 7.27
C ALA A 24 12.40 5.43 6.87
N GLY A 25 12.19 4.18 7.28
CA GLY A 25 10.98 3.41 6.96
C GLY A 25 10.95 2.79 5.56
N TYR A 26 11.94 3.05 4.70
CA TYR A 26 12.08 2.37 3.42
C TYR A 26 12.84 1.06 3.59
N GLN A 27 12.34 0.01 2.93
CA GLN A 27 13.03 -1.25 2.75
C GLN A 27 13.73 -1.28 1.39
N GLN A 28 14.87 -1.94 1.32
CA GLN A 28 15.56 -2.19 0.06
C GLN A 28 14.96 -3.42 -0.60
N LEU A 29 14.39 -3.24 -1.79
CA LEU A 29 13.92 -4.34 -2.62
C LEU A 29 15.08 -4.98 -3.38
N GLU A 30 16.00 -4.20 -3.89
CA GLU A 30 17.08 -4.72 -4.75
C GLU A 30 18.29 -3.79 -4.70
N SER A 31 19.49 -4.37 -4.66
CA SER A 31 20.77 -3.66 -4.86
C SER A 31 21.19 -3.69 -6.33
N TYR A 32 22.04 -2.74 -6.73
CA TYR A 32 22.57 -2.67 -8.10
C TYR A 32 21.50 -2.62 -9.20
N SER A 33 20.32 -2.14 -8.86
CA SER A 33 19.20 -2.02 -9.78
C SER A 33 19.50 -0.98 -10.86
N SER A 34 18.60 -0.88 -11.83
CA SER A 34 18.68 0.10 -12.89
C SER A 34 17.55 1.11 -12.77
N LEU A 35 17.82 2.35 -13.17
CA LEU A 35 16.79 3.37 -13.27
C LEU A 35 15.66 2.94 -14.22
N LYS A 36 15.99 2.14 -15.25
CA LYS A 36 15.00 1.49 -16.13
C LYS A 36 14.02 0.61 -15.37
N LYS A 37 14.48 -0.18 -14.39
CA LYS A 37 13.59 -1.03 -13.58
C LYS A 37 12.65 -0.20 -12.72
N PHE A 38 13.13 0.91 -12.16
CA PHE A 38 12.27 1.88 -11.49
C PHE A 38 11.18 2.42 -12.42
N TRP A 39 11.53 2.87 -13.63
CA TRP A 39 10.55 3.34 -14.63
C TRP A 39 9.57 2.24 -15.04
N ASN A 40 10.02 1.00 -15.18
CA ASN A 40 9.15 -0.13 -15.51
C ASN A 40 8.04 -0.31 -14.47
N TYR A 41 8.33 -0.16 -13.16
CA TYR A 41 7.29 -0.22 -12.14
C TYR A 41 6.28 0.92 -12.27
N LEU A 42 6.74 2.14 -12.57
CA LEU A 42 5.84 3.29 -12.76
C LEU A 42 4.92 3.08 -13.97
N ASP A 43 5.51 2.76 -15.13
CA ASP A 43 4.79 2.56 -16.38
C ASP A 43 3.83 1.35 -16.28
N ALA A 44 4.22 0.31 -15.54
CA ALA A 44 3.36 -0.85 -15.31
C ALA A 44 2.21 -0.53 -14.33
N ALA A 45 2.49 0.22 -13.26
CA ALA A 45 1.46 0.68 -12.32
C ALA A 45 0.37 1.50 -13.03
N GLU A 46 0.77 2.48 -13.86
CA GLU A 46 -0.20 3.29 -14.62
C GLU A 46 -1.03 2.42 -15.58
N ARG A 47 -0.40 1.49 -16.31
CA ARG A 47 -1.11 0.55 -17.19
C ARG A 47 -2.07 -0.37 -16.43
N ALA A 48 -1.72 -0.76 -15.21
CA ALA A 48 -2.57 -1.54 -14.31
C ALA A 48 -3.67 -0.70 -13.63
N GLY A 49 -3.86 0.56 -14.03
CA GLY A 49 -4.89 1.45 -13.50
C GLY A 49 -4.55 2.04 -12.12
N ARG A 50 -3.29 1.94 -11.67
CA ARG A 50 -2.85 2.56 -10.42
C ARG A 50 -2.54 4.03 -10.63
N ARG A 51 -2.72 4.81 -9.55
CA ARG A 51 -2.38 6.22 -9.57
C ARG A 51 -0.92 6.41 -9.17
N VAL A 52 -0.14 7.05 -10.03
CA VAL A 52 1.25 7.43 -9.75
C VAL A 52 1.32 8.92 -9.43
N THR A 53 1.82 9.27 -8.25
CA THR A 53 1.86 10.66 -7.77
C THR A 53 3.22 11.03 -7.20
N LEU A 54 3.49 12.34 -7.15
CA LEU A 54 4.63 12.89 -6.41
C LEU A 54 4.44 12.69 -4.91
N VAL A 55 5.54 12.42 -4.22
CA VAL A 55 5.55 12.50 -2.75
C VAL A 55 5.67 13.97 -2.36
N ARG A 56 4.97 14.37 -1.30
CA ARG A 56 5.01 15.76 -0.80
C ARG A 56 6.46 16.20 -0.55
N GLY A 57 6.83 17.34 -1.12
CA GLY A 57 8.18 17.91 -1.03
C GLY A 57 9.14 17.47 -2.14
N ASP A 58 8.76 16.51 -2.98
CA ASP A 58 9.57 16.13 -4.14
C ASP A 58 9.29 17.00 -5.36
N THR A 59 10.31 17.14 -6.21
CA THR A 59 10.18 17.69 -7.55
C THR A 59 9.92 16.57 -8.58
N LEU A 60 9.51 16.95 -9.79
CA LEU A 60 9.31 16.00 -10.89
C LEU A 60 10.58 15.23 -11.25
N ALA A 61 11.76 15.81 -11.04
CA ALA A 61 13.03 15.18 -11.37
C ALA A 61 13.41 14.03 -10.41
N ILE A 62 12.96 14.08 -9.15
CA ILE A 62 13.34 13.11 -8.12
C ILE A 62 12.75 11.72 -8.42
N CYS A 63 13.58 10.68 -8.37
CA CYS A 63 13.20 9.27 -8.56
C CYS A 63 12.50 8.70 -7.33
N ARG A 64 11.37 9.28 -6.96
CA ARG A 64 10.49 8.79 -5.91
C ARG A 64 9.03 9.06 -6.25
N ARG A 65 8.18 8.03 -6.15
CA ARG A 65 6.76 8.11 -6.51
C ARG A 65 5.92 7.31 -5.56
N ARG A 66 4.70 7.77 -5.33
CA ARG A 66 3.66 7.02 -4.64
C ARG A 66 2.76 6.33 -5.66
N LEU A 67 2.52 5.04 -5.45
CA LEU A 67 1.61 4.19 -6.19
C LEU A 67 0.41 3.90 -5.28
N SER A 68 -0.79 4.24 -5.72
CA SER A 68 -2.02 4.05 -4.96
C SER A 68 -3.08 3.30 -5.77
N GLY A 69 -4.03 2.67 -5.06
CA GLY A 69 -5.21 2.04 -5.66
C GLY A 69 -5.11 0.54 -5.84
N TYR A 70 -4.14 -0.13 -5.22
CA TYR A 70 -4.13 -1.60 -5.10
C TYR A 70 -4.81 -2.02 -3.80
N ARG A 71 -5.61 -3.09 -3.86
CA ARG A 71 -6.40 -3.60 -2.75
C ARG A 71 -6.34 -5.12 -2.74
N ILE A 72 -6.33 -5.72 -1.55
CA ILE A 72 -6.41 -7.17 -1.36
C ILE A 72 -7.75 -7.47 -0.66
N PRO A 73 -8.68 -8.18 -1.32
CA PRO A 73 -9.87 -8.71 -0.65
C PRO A 73 -9.50 -9.91 0.22
N ASN A 74 -10.44 -10.39 1.04
CA ASN A 74 -10.23 -11.56 1.90
C ASN A 74 -8.99 -11.42 2.81
N ALA A 75 -8.80 -10.22 3.36
CA ALA A 75 -7.56 -9.85 4.04
C ALA A 75 -7.54 -10.21 5.53
N GLY A 76 -8.48 -11.01 6.04
CA GLY A 76 -8.52 -11.37 7.46
C GLY A 76 -7.26 -12.09 7.94
N GLY A 77 -6.68 -12.95 7.11
CA GLY A 77 -5.40 -13.62 7.43
C GLY A 77 -4.17 -12.71 7.47
N LEU A 78 -4.32 -11.41 7.18
CA LEU A 78 -3.22 -10.44 7.16
C LEU A 78 -3.21 -9.52 8.39
N ILE A 79 -4.08 -9.73 9.38
CA ILE A 79 -4.12 -8.93 10.60
C ILE A 79 -3.04 -9.38 11.61
N ASP A 80 -2.47 -8.45 12.35
CA ASP A 80 -1.60 -8.71 13.50
C ASP A 80 -2.46 -8.78 14.77
N GLU A 81 -3.01 -9.96 15.06
CA GLU A 81 -3.89 -10.19 16.20
C GLU A 81 -3.20 -9.87 17.53
N ALA A 82 -1.92 -10.20 17.68
CA ALA A 82 -1.18 -9.94 18.90
C ALA A 82 -1.06 -8.44 19.18
N ARG A 83 -0.77 -7.64 18.14
CA ARG A 83 -0.69 -6.19 18.28
C ARG A 83 -2.05 -5.54 18.50
N LEU A 84 -3.10 -6.06 17.86
CA LEU A 84 -4.45 -5.59 18.09
C LEU A 84 -4.93 -5.92 19.51
N LEU A 85 -4.65 -7.13 19.99
CA LEU A 85 -4.97 -7.55 21.35
C LEU A 85 -4.33 -6.63 22.39
N ALA A 86 -3.04 -6.32 22.23
CA ALA A 86 -2.34 -5.37 23.11
C ALA A 86 -2.95 -3.96 23.11
N GLN A 87 -3.63 -3.53 22.03
CA GLN A 87 -4.36 -2.25 22.01
C GLN A 87 -5.70 -2.33 22.75
N LEU A 88 -6.38 -3.47 22.65
CA LEU A 88 -7.70 -3.68 23.25
C LEU A 88 -7.63 -3.84 24.78
N GLU A 89 -6.51 -4.32 25.31
CA GLU A 89 -6.29 -4.40 26.77
C GLU A 89 -6.37 -3.02 27.45
N ASP A 90 -6.00 -1.96 26.74
CA ASP A 90 -6.01 -0.58 27.24
C ASP A 90 -7.35 0.14 27.01
N SER A 91 -8.23 -0.39 26.14
CA SER A 91 -9.51 0.24 25.79
C SER A 91 -10.56 -0.80 25.40
N LEU A 92 -11.64 -0.87 26.17
CA LEU A 92 -12.72 -1.82 25.90
C LEU A 92 -13.74 -1.21 24.94
N THR A 93 -13.65 -1.60 23.66
CA THR A 93 -14.69 -1.26 22.67
C THR A 93 -15.58 -2.47 22.41
N PRO A 94 -16.89 -2.39 22.71
CA PRO A 94 -17.78 -3.54 22.60
C PRO A 94 -18.07 -3.85 21.13
N HIS A 95 -17.51 -4.96 20.64
CA HIS A 95 -17.87 -5.57 19.36
C HIS A 95 -17.68 -7.09 19.46
N PRO A 96 -18.63 -7.94 19.01
CA PRO A 96 -18.58 -9.39 19.22
C PRO A 96 -17.25 -10.03 18.78
N ALA A 97 -16.74 -9.63 17.61
CA ALA A 97 -15.46 -10.13 17.11
C ALA A 97 -14.24 -9.70 17.95
N LEU A 98 -14.29 -8.55 18.62
CA LEU A 98 -13.21 -8.07 19.50
C LEU A 98 -13.27 -8.75 20.87
N ILE A 99 -14.48 -9.02 21.37
CA ILE A 99 -14.70 -9.79 22.60
C ILE A 99 -14.21 -11.23 22.42
N ALA A 100 -14.50 -11.85 21.26
CA ALA A 100 -13.96 -13.17 20.92
C ALA A 100 -12.42 -13.16 20.89
N LEU A 101 -11.82 -12.12 20.27
CA LEU A 101 -10.37 -11.97 20.23
C LEU A 101 -9.75 -11.87 21.63
N LEU A 102 -10.35 -11.07 22.53
CA LEU A 102 -9.93 -10.96 23.94
C LEU A 102 -10.03 -12.29 24.69
N SER A 103 -10.91 -13.19 24.25
CA SER A 103 -11.07 -14.54 24.80
C SER A 103 -10.15 -15.57 24.14
N GLY A 104 -9.26 -15.15 23.24
CA GLY A 104 -8.31 -16.00 22.52
C GLY A 104 -8.82 -16.58 21.20
N ASP A 105 -10.03 -16.21 20.74
CA ASP A 105 -10.58 -16.63 19.45
C ASP A 105 -10.53 -15.50 18.42
N GLY A 106 -9.53 -15.55 17.55
CA GLY A 106 -9.38 -14.61 16.43
C GLY A 106 -10.24 -14.95 15.20
N GLY A 107 -10.91 -16.11 15.18
CA GLY A 107 -11.72 -16.57 14.05
C GLY A 107 -12.77 -15.55 13.59
N PRO A 108 -13.65 -15.07 14.48
CA PRO A 108 -14.68 -14.10 14.13
C PRO A 108 -14.13 -12.80 13.52
N LEU A 109 -13.01 -12.29 14.04
CA LEU A 109 -12.37 -11.10 13.48
C LEU A 109 -11.82 -11.37 12.07
N LYS A 110 -11.13 -12.49 11.87
CA LYS A 110 -10.62 -12.87 10.54
C LYS A 110 -11.73 -13.04 9.52
N THR A 111 -12.86 -13.63 9.91
CA THR A 111 -14.05 -13.77 9.05
C THR A 111 -14.60 -12.40 8.68
N LEU A 112 -14.87 -11.53 9.66
CA LEU A 112 -15.37 -10.17 9.43
C LEU A 112 -14.46 -9.37 8.49
N LEU A 113 -13.14 -9.42 8.71
CA LEU A 113 -12.16 -8.72 7.87
C LEU A 113 -12.04 -9.33 6.47
N SER A 114 -12.38 -10.60 6.29
CA SER A 114 -12.34 -11.24 4.98
C SER A 114 -13.56 -10.92 4.14
N GLU A 115 -14.72 -10.83 4.78
CA GLU A 115 -16.02 -10.64 4.11
C GLU A 115 -16.33 -9.16 3.86
N GLY A 116 -16.03 -8.29 4.84
CA GLY A 116 -16.47 -6.90 4.84
C GLY A 116 -15.36 -5.87 4.61
N TYR A 117 -14.09 -6.28 4.61
CA TYR A 117 -12.95 -5.35 4.55
C TYR A 117 -11.96 -5.71 3.44
N GLU A 118 -11.26 -4.69 2.97
CA GLU A 118 -10.15 -4.80 2.04
C GLU A 118 -8.89 -4.21 2.68
N LEU A 119 -7.75 -4.84 2.42
CA LEU A 119 -6.46 -4.25 2.74
C LEU A 119 -6.04 -3.35 1.58
N ASN A 120 -6.02 -2.04 1.80
CA ASN A 120 -5.52 -1.06 0.84
C ASN A 120 -4.00 -0.95 0.97
N LEU A 121 -3.32 -1.02 -0.18
CA LEU A 121 -1.87 -0.92 -0.28
C LEU A 121 -1.53 0.32 -1.09
N GLU A 122 -0.74 1.19 -0.49
CA GLU A 122 0.04 2.18 -1.21
C GLU A 122 1.53 1.85 -1.09
N PHE A 123 2.28 2.12 -2.14
CA PHE A 123 3.71 1.93 -2.16
C PHE A 123 4.38 3.26 -2.50
N VAL A 124 5.32 3.69 -1.67
CA VAL A 124 6.27 4.72 -2.08
C VAL A 124 7.52 4.03 -2.57
N VAL A 125 7.72 4.05 -3.89
CA VAL A 125 8.88 3.47 -4.55
C VAL A 125 9.92 4.56 -4.84
N GLY A 126 11.20 4.22 -4.71
CA GLY A 126 12.28 5.15 -4.99
C GLY A 126 13.53 4.46 -5.52
N PHE A 127 14.41 5.27 -6.11
CA PHE A 127 15.72 4.84 -6.59
C PHE A 127 16.80 5.73 -5.99
N THR A 128 17.87 5.15 -5.44
CA THR A 128 18.94 5.88 -4.74
C THR A 128 20.19 6.05 -5.61
N VAL A 129 21.08 6.97 -5.23
CA VAL A 129 22.42 7.12 -5.85
C VAL A 129 23.27 5.87 -5.71
N ALA A 130 23.04 5.05 -4.67
CA ALA A 130 23.67 3.74 -4.49
C ALA A 130 23.10 2.65 -5.41
N ARG A 131 22.19 3.02 -6.32
CA ARG A 131 21.48 2.12 -7.25
C ARG A 131 20.58 1.11 -6.55
N ASP A 132 20.03 1.47 -5.40
CA ASP A 132 19.04 0.64 -4.73
C ASP A 132 17.64 0.99 -5.21
N LEU A 133 16.84 -0.05 -5.48
CA LEU A 133 15.40 0.09 -5.56
C LEU A 133 14.84 -0.07 -4.14
N ILE A 134 14.12 0.94 -3.66
CA ILE A 134 13.58 0.99 -2.31
C ILE A 134 12.06 1.13 -2.33
N VAL A 135 11.41 0.63 -1.30
CA VAL A 135 9.96 0.74 -1.12
C VAL A 135 9.60 1.06 0.33
N ARG A 136 8.58 1.89 0.52
CA ARG A 136 7.87 2.04 1.79
C ARG A 136 6.40 1.68 1.57
N PRO A 137 5.92 0.55 2.12
CA PRO A 137 4.50 0.23 2.07
C PRO A 137 3.72 1.07 3.07
N GLU A 138 2.51 1.49 2.69
CA GLU A 138 1.50 2.07 3.56
C GLU A 138 0.25 1.19 3.44
N LEU A 139 -0.05 0.44 4.51
CA LEU A 139 -1.07 -0.60 4.52
C LEU A 139 -2.19 -0.20 5.47
N ARG A 140 -3.45 -0.25 5.03
CA ARG A 140 -4.61 0.09 5.86
C ARG A 140 -5.81 -0.76 5.50
N TYR A 141 -6.46 -1.34 6.50
CA TYR A 141 -7.79 -1.91 6.30
C TYR A 141 -8.80 -0.80 6.04
N ARG A 142 -9.75 -1.05 5.15
CA ARG A 142 -10.94 -0.22 4.95
C ARG A 142 -12.15 -1.11 4.71
N PRO A 143 -13.36 -0.68 5.11
CA PRO A 143 -14.59 -1.34 4.67
C PRO A 143 -14.58 -1.47 3.14
N SER A 144 -14.98 -2.64 2.63
CA SER A 144 -15.09 -2.86 1.19
C SER A 144 -16.16 -1.94 0.61
N GLU A 145 -15.86 -1.35 -0.55
CA GLU A 145 -16.82 -0.54 -1.30
C GLU A 145 -17.90 -1.41 -1.97
N PHE A 146 -17.65 -2.72 -2.14
CA PHE A 146 -18.54 -3.64 -2.85
C PHE A 146 -19.38 -4.48 -1.89
N VAL A 147 -18.79 -4.93 -0.78
CA VAL A 147 -19.45 -5.76 0.23
C VAL A 147 -19.17 -5.15 1.61
N PRO A 148 -19.92 -4.11 2.02
CA PRO A 148 -19.69 -3.48 3.32
C PRO A 148 -20.03 -4.45 4.46
N PRO A 149 -19.34 -4.36 5.61
CA PRO A 149 -19.63 -5.19 6.77
C PRO A 149 -21.02 -4.86 7.33
N THR A 150 -21.77 -5.89 7.72
CA THR A 150 -23.10 -5.71 8.35
C THR A 150 -23.00 -5.12 9.76
N ASP A 151 -21.96 -5.49 10.50
CA ASP A 151 -21.60 -4.92 11.80
C ASP A 151 -20.17 -4.37 11.69
N PRO A 152 -20.01 -3.06 11.38
CA PRO A 152 -18.70 -2.47 11.19
C PRO A 152 -17.95 -2.38 12.51
N LEU A 153 -16.64 -2.61 12.44
CA LEU A 153 -15.73 -2.33 13.54
C LEU A 153 -15.74 -0.82 13.86
N PRO A 154 -15.46 -0.44 15.12
CA PRO A 154 -15.36 0.95 15.54
C PRO A 154 -14.38 1.75 14.68
N ASP A 155 -14.76 2.99 14.32
CA ASP A 155 -13.97 3.85 13.41
C ASP A 155 -12.62 4.30 14.00
N ASP A 156 -12.50 4.31 15.33
CA ASP A 156 -11.29 4.66 16.06
C ASP A 156 -10.34 3.47 16.26
N LEU A 157 -10.79 2.24 15.94
CA LEU A 157 -9.97 1.05 16.05
C LEU A 157 -8.88 1.00 14.98
N ILE A 158 -7.62 0.92 15.41
CA ILE A 158 -6.48 0.83 14.50
C ILE A 158 -6.23 -0.64 14.13
N LEU A 159 -6.75 -1.06 12.99
CA LEU A 159 -6.44 -2.38 12.42
C LEU A 159 -5.01 -2.41 11.88
N VAL A 160 -4.14 -3.18 12.52
CA VAL A 160 -2.73 -3.29 12.14
C VAL A 160 -2.49 -4.55 11.31
N PRO A 161 -2.10 -4.43 10.03
CA PRO A 161 -1.68 -5.58 9.25
C PRO A 161 -0.38 -6.17 9.82
N ARG A 162 -0.20 -7.48 9.66
CA ARG A 162 1.05 -8.17 9.95
C ARG A 162 2.21 -7.57 9.18
N ARG A 163 3.42 -7.83 9.67
CA ARG A 163 4.63 -7.44 8.95
C ARG A 163 4.79 -8.30 7.70
N PHE A 164 5.20 -7.65 6.62
CA PHE A 164 5.54 -8.29 5.36
C PHE A 164 7.06 -8.26 5.18
N GLY A 165 7.63 -9.41 4.86
CA GLY A 165 9.04 -9.52 4.49
C GLY A 165 9.33 -8.84 3.15
N ARG A 166 10.63 -8.64 2.86
CA ARG A 166 11.08 -8.00 1.62
C ARG A 166 10.50 -8.67 0.37
N ASP A 167 10.56 -10.00 0.31
CA ASP A 167 10.15 -10.73 -0.89
C ASP A 167 8.63 -10.75 -1.06
N GLU A 168 7.86 -10.76 0.04
CA GLU A 168 6.41 -10.56 0.00
C GLU A 168 6.05 -9.16 -0.50
N LEU A 169 6.75 -8.11 -0.01
CA LEU A 169 6.54 -6.75 -0.48
C LEU A 169 6.88 -6.59 -1.96
N ARG A 170 7.92 -7.29 -2.45
CA ARG A 170 8.24 -7.33 -3.87
C ARG A 170 7.09 -7.93 -4.67
N LEU A 171 6.59 -9.10 -4.26
CA LEU A 171 5.47 -9.77 -4.94
C LEU A 171 4.21 -8.89 -4.93
N LEU A 172 3.89 -8.25 -3.80
CA LEU A 172 2.73 -7.36 -3.69
C LEU A 172 2.88 -6.12 -4.58
N LEU A 173 4.08 -5.54 -4.68
CA LEU A 173 4.36 -4.45 -5.60
C LEU A 173 4.23 -4.90 -7.05
N GLU A 174 4.76 -6.07 -7.42
CA GLU A 174 4.65 -6.63 -8.76
C GLU A 174 3.19 -6.86 -9.16
N ARG A 175 2.39 -7.45 -8.27
CA ARG A 175 0.93 -7.59 -8.47
C ARG A 175 0.21 -6.25 -8.58
N ALA A 176 0.57 -5.28 -7.73
CA ALA A 176 0.01 -3.93 -7.83
C ALA A 176 0.30 -3.30 -9.20
N CYS A 177 1.47 -3.57 -9.76
CA CYS A 177 1.89 -3.13 -11.08
C CYS A 177 1.45 -4.04 -12.25
N GLY A 178 0.75 -5.16 -12.00
CA GLY A 178 0.35 -6.12 -13.04
C GLY A 178 1.53 -6.83 -13.73
N LEU A 179 2.61 -7.06 -12.99
CA LEU A 179 3.83 -7.75 -13.46
C LEU A 179 3.92 -9.21 -13.00
N ALA A 180 3.01 -9.64 -12.12
CA ALA A 180 2.92 -10.98 -11.54
C ALA A 180 1.45 -11.43 -11.45
#